data_AF-A0A7C1HPB8-F1
#
_entry.id   AF-A0A7C1HPB8-F1
#
_cell.length_a   1.000
_cell.length_b   1.000
_cell.length_c   1.000
_cell.angle_alpha   90.00
_cell.angle_beta   90.00
_cell.angle_gamma   90.00
#
_symmetry.space_group_name_H-M   'P 1'
#
loop_
_entity.id
_entity.type
_entity.pdbx_description
1 polymer ?
#
loop_
_entity_poly.entity_id
_entity_poly.type
_entity_poly.pdbx_seq_one_letter_code
_entity_poly.pdbx_strand_id
1 'polypeptide(L)'
;MKNTLFIVLFFVFGLAVTGIVHAQRFVDHHDGTVTDTQYNLMWTKDANPLGKFKWDDAVDRCSSFSLAGKMSLQKVIVNQAAIPQRSSRREH
;
A
#
# COMPACT_ATOMS: atom_id res chain seq x y z
N MET A 1 26.91 -19.21 -39.22
CA MET A 1 26.02 -19.91 -38.25
C MET A 1 26.24 -19.48 -36.80
N LYS A 2 27.49 -19.24 -36.33
CA LYS A 2 27.77 -18.76 -34.96
C LYS A 2 27.09 -17.42 -34.61
N ASN A 3 27.08 -16.44 -35.52
CA ASN A 3 26.59 -15.09 -35.24
C ASN A 3 25.06 -15.01 -35.11
N THR A 4 24.33 -15.84 -35.86
CA THR A 4 22.86 -15.97 -35.76
C THR A 4 22.44 -16.61 -34.44
N LEU A 5 23.24 -17.56 -33.92
CA LEU A 5 22.99 -18.22 -32.65
C LEU A 5 23.09 -17.24 -31.47
N PHE A 6 24.08 -16.33 -31.48
CA PHE A 6 24.23 -15.31 -30.43
C PHE A 6 23.07 -14.30 -30.42
N ILE A 7 22.56 -13.91 -31.59
CA ILE A 7 21.43 -12.98 -31.71
C ILE A 7 20.14 -13.61 -31.16
N VAL A 8 19.87 -14.88 -31.50
CA VAL A 8 18.69 -15.61 -31.01
C VAL A 8 18.79 -15.85 -29.50
N LEU A 9 19.98 -16.16 -28.98
CA LEU A 9 20.20 -16.34 -27.54
C LEU A 9 19.93 -15.04 -26.76
N PHE A 10 20.40 -13.90 -27.27
CA PHE A 10 20.16 -12.59 -26.66
C PHE A 10 18.68 -12.20 -26.71
N PHE A 11 17.99 -12.50 -27.82
CA PHE A 11 16.56 -12.22 -27.96
C PHE A 11 15.71 -13.09 -27.05
N VAL A 12 16.00 -14.39 -26.95
CA VAL A 12 15.25 -15.30 -26.07
C VAL A 12 15.53 -14.98 -24.59
N PHE A 13 16.77 -14.65 -24.22
CA PHE A 13 17.12 -14.25 -22.87
C PHE A 13 16.54 -12.88 -22.49
N GLY A 14 16.55 -11.92 -23.41
CA GLY A 14 15.90 -10.62 -23.24
C GLY A 14 14.38 -10.74 -23.11
N LEU A 15 13.74 -11.57 -23.93
CA LEU A 15 12.29 -11.79 -23.89
C LEU A 15 11.88 -12.56 -22.63
N ALA A 16 12.70 -13.50 -22.13
CA ALA A 16 12.48 -14.19 -20.85
C ALA A 16 12.59 -13.29 -19.61
N VAL A 17 13.41 -12.22 -19.66
CA VAL A 17 13.62 -11.31 -18.52
C VAL A 17 12.55 -10.21 -18.44
N THR A 18 11.81 -9.93 -19.53
CA THR A 18 10.80 -8.85 -19.55
C THR A 18 9.54 -9.12 -18.70
N GLY A 19 9.36 -10.32 -18.15
CA GLY A 19 8.12 -10.73 -17.48
C GLY A 19 8.05 -10.59 -15.96
N ILE A 20 9.10 -10.15 -15.26
CA ILE A 20 9.20 -10.43 -13.80
C ILE A 20 9.17 -9.19 -12.90
N VAL A 21 9.07 -7.97 -13.43
CA VAL A 21 9.05 -6.76 -12.58
C VAL A 21 7.64 -6.19 -12.46
N HIS A 22 6.73 -6.94 -11.83
CA HIS A 22 5.47 -6.38 -11.34
C HIS A 22 5.73 -5.69 -10.01
N ALA A 23 5.79 -4.35 -10.01
CA ALA A 23 5.76 -3.58 -8.77
C ALA A 23 4.47 -3.92 -8.00
N GLN A 24 4.61 -4.41 -6.77
CA GLN A 24 3.46 -4.72 -5.92
C GLN A 24 2.76 -3.41 -5.55
N ARG A 25 1.45 -3.33 -5.84
CA ARG A 25 0.66 -2.15 -5.47
C ARG A 25 0.54 -2.01 -3.96
N PHE A 26 0.32 -3.11 -3.26
CA PHE A 26 0.21 -3.13 -1.80
C PHE A 26 1.44 -3.83 -1.22
N VAL A 27 2.26 -3.09 -0.49
CA VAL A 27 3.49 -3.59 0.14
C VAL A 27 3.25 -3.71 1.65
N ASP A 28 3.33 -4.93 2.17
CA ASP A 28 3.27 -5.23 3.61
C ASP A 28 4.63 -4.95 4.27
N HIS A 29 4.65 -4.16 5.34
CA HIS A 29 5.87 -3.84 6.08
C HIS A 29 6.14 -4.79 7.25
N HIS A 30 5.25 -5.75 7.49
CA HIS A 30 5.31 -6.70 8.62
C HIS A 30 5.27 -6.05 10.02
N ASP A 31 4.91 -4.78 10.10
CA ASP A 31 4.74 -4.00 11.33
C ASP A 31 3.26 -3.69 11.64
N GLY A 32 2.36 -4.31 10.88
CA GLY A 32 0.92 -4.05 10.93
C GLY A 32 0.45 -2.96 9.96
N THR A 33 1.33 -2.42 9.11
CA THR A 33 0.98 -1.46 8.06
C THR A 33 1.17 -2.01 6.64
N VAL A 34 0.43 -1.45 5.69
CA VAL A 34 0.52 -1.74 4.25
C VAL A 34 0.60 -0.41 3.49
N THR A 35 1.50 -0.30 2.52
CA THR A 35 1.62 0.88 1.64
C THR A 35 0.99 0.61 0.27
N ASP A 36 0.06 1.48 -0.15
CA ASP A 36 -0.42 1.57 -1.53
C ASP A 36 0.58 2.43 -2.34
N THR A 37 1.40 1.78 -3.16
CA THR A 37 2.43 2.42 -3.98
C THR A 37 1.86 3.22 -5.16
N GLN A 38 0.58 3.02 -5.50
CA GLN A 38 -0.09 3.82 -6.54
C GLN A 38 -0.37 5.25 -6.05
N TYR A 39 -0.70 5.41 -4.77
CA TYR A 39 -1.07 6.70 -4.17
C TYR A 39 -0.11 7.16 -3.06
N ASN A 40 0.93 6.38 -2.76
CA ASN A 40 1.87 6.60 -1.65
C ASN A 40 1.18 6.77 -0.28
N LEU A 41 0.07 6.06 -0.09
CA LEU A 41 -0.70 6.04 1.15
C LEU A 41 -0.31 4.83 1.99
N MET A 42 -0.27 5.00 3.31
CA MET A 42 -0.06 3.91 4.26
C MET A 42 -1.37 3.62 4.99
N TRP A 43 -1.64 2.35 5.25
CA TRP A 43 -2.87 1.88 5.88
C TRP A 43 -2.55 0.87 6.97
N THR A 44 -3.48 0.67 7.90
CA THR A 44 -3.42 -0.47 8.81
C THR A 44 -3.70 -1.76 8.02
N LYS A 45 -2.98 -2.84 8.32
CA LYS A 45 -3.20 -4.14 7.71
C LYS A 45 -4.52 -4.76 8.14
N ASP A 46 -4.90 -4.53 9.40
CA ASP A 46 -6.21 -4.85 9.94
C ASP A 46 -7.14 -3.64 9.78
N ALA A 47 -8.35 -3.87 9.26
CA ALA A 47 -9.39 -2.84 9.13
C ALA A 47 -10.06 -2.52 10.48
N ASN A 48 -9.89 -3.38 11.49
CA ASN A 48 -10.41 -3.19 12.84
C ASN A 48 -9.32 -3.43 13.90
N PRO A 49 -8.20 -2.69 13.86
CA PRO A 49 -7.04 -2.94 14.71
C PRO A 49 -7.30 -2.67 16.20
N LEU A 50 -8.38 -1.94 16.49
CA LEU A 50 -8.77 -1.59 17.85
C LEU A 50 -9.90 -2.50 18.36
N GLY A 51 -10.81 -2.98 17.51
CA GLY A 51 -11.99 -3.72 17.95
C GLY A 51 -13.24 -2.84 18.08
N LYS A 52 -14.32 -3.43 18.60
CA LYS A 52 -15.60 -2.73 18.80
C LYS A 52 -15.64 -2.11 20.21
N PHE A 53 -15.96 -0.83 20.28
CA PHE A 53 -16.14 -0.11 21.54
C PHE A 53 -17.39 0.78 21.50
N LYS A 54 -17.83 1.22 22.67
CA LYS A 54 -18.77 2.35 22.75
C LYS A 54 -18.07 3.60 22.25
N TRP A 55 -18.85 4.55 21.75
CA TRP A 55 -18.32 5.78 21.15
C TRP A 55 -17.37 6.53 22.10
N ASP A 56 -17.76 6.66 23.36
CA ASP A 56 -16.97 7.39 24.36
C ASP A 56 -15.59 6.73 24.58
N ASP A 57 -15.57 5.40 24.74
CA ASP A 57 -14.33 4.62 24.87
C ASP A 57 -13.48 4.63 23.58
N ALA A 58 -14.12 4.74 22.41
CA ALA A 58 -13.45 4.73 21.11
C ALA A 58 -12.62 5.99 20.89
N VAL A 59 -13.06 7.15 21.40
CA VAL A 59 -12.32 8.41 21.27
C VAL A 59 -11.00 8.34 22.02
N ASP A 60 -11.02 7.87 23.26
CA ASP A 60 -9.82 7.70 24.09
C ASP A 60 -8.88 6.63 23.53
N ARG A 61 -9.45 5.58 22.92
CA ARG A 61 -8.63 4.55 22.28
C ARG A 61 -7.98 5.03 20.99
N CYS A 62 -8.69 5.83 20.19
CA CYS A 62 -8.12 6.43 18.97
C CYS A 62 -7.01 7.44 19.29
N SER A 63 -7.14 8.20 20.37
CA SER A 63 -6.14 9.20 20.78
C SER A 63 -4.85 8.56 21.29
N SER A 64 -4.94 7.42 21.97
CA SER A 64 -3.81 6.68 22.53
C SER A 64 -3.21 5.61 21.60
N PHE A 65 -3.81 5.35 20.44
CA PHE A 65 -3.35 4.31 19.52
C PHE A 65 -2.03 4.70 18.83
N SER A 66 -1.09 3.75 18.80
CA SER A 66 0.20 3.85 18.10
C SER A 66 0.47 2.56 17.33
N LEU A 67 0.89 2.68 16.07
CA LEU A 67 1.23 1.56 15.20
C LEU A 67 2.52 1.88 14.44
N ALA A 68 3.47 0.94 14.39
CA ALA A 68 4.76 1.13 13.73
C ALA A 68 5.51 2.42 14.17
N GLY A 69 5.40 2.78 15.46
CA GLY A 69 5.97 4.02 16.01
C GLY A 69 5.27 5.31 15.56
N LYS A 70 4.15 5.21 14.83
CA LYS A 70 3.30 6.35 14.46
C LYS A 70 2.11 6.45 15.43
N MET A 71 2.12 7.49 16.25
CA MET A 71 0.96 7.87 17.05
C MET A 71 -0.16 8.39 16.14
N SER A 72 -1.38 7.88 16.40
CA SER A 72 -2.66 8.25 15.80
C SER A 72 -2.93 7.70 14.38
N LEU A 73 -4.13 7.12 14.20
CA LEU A 73 -4.66 6.66 12.90
C LEU A 73 -4.71 7.76 11.84
N GLN A 74 -4.88 9.03 12.27
CA GLN A 74 -4.78 10.19 11.38
C GLN A 74 -3.43 10.24 10.68
N LYS A 75 -2.33 9.91 11.37
CA LYS A 75 -0.96 10.00 10.83
C LYS A 75 -0.63 8.89 9.84
N VAL A 76 -1.33 7.76 9.91
CA VAL A 76 -1.22 6.66 8.95
C VAL A 76 -1.85 7.09 7.60
N ILE A 77 -2.99 7.79 7.65
CA ILE A 77 -3.72 8.25 6.47
C ILE A 77 -3.08 9.49 5.82
N VAL A 78 -2.43 10.37 6.59
CA VAL A 78 -1.84 11.62 6.07
C VAL A 78 -0.36 11.47 5.70
N ASN A 79 -0.07 10.76 4.61
CA ASN A 79 1.06 11.19 3.80
C ASN A 79 0.57 12.39 2.99
N GLN A 80 1.07 13.58 3.33
CA GLN A 80 0.63 14.89 2.81
C GLN A 80 0.90 15.05 1.30
N ALA A 81 0.16 14.33 0.46
CA ALA A 81 0.14 14.52 -0.98
C ALA A 81 -1.30 14.34 -1.49
N ALA A 82 -2.01 15.46 -1.55
CA ALA A 82 -3.20 15.69 -2.38
C ALA A 82 -4.18 14.51 -2.49
N ILE A 83 -5.04 14.31 -1.49
CA ILE A 83 -6.28 13.55 -1.68
C ILE A 83 -7.14 14.35 -2.68
N PRO A 84 -7.41 13.86 -3.91
CA PRO A 84 -8.40 14.49 -4.75
C PRO A 84 -9.75 14.29 -4.05
N GLN A 85 -10.45 15.40 -3.78
CA GLN A 85 -11.77 15.40 -3.18
C GLN A 85 -12.66 14.41 -3.95
N ARG A 86 -12.96 13.25 -3.34
CA ARG A 86 -13.84 12.24 -3.94
C ARG A 86 -15.25 12.82 -3.95
N SER A 87 -15.68 13.33 -5.11
CA SER A 87 -17.01 13.88 -5.30
C SER A 87 -18.09 12.85 -4.97
N SER A 88 -18.92 13.24 -4.01
CA SER A 88 -20.21 12.66 -3.57
C SER A 88 -20.71 11.45 -4.37
N ARG A 89 -20.61 10.25 -3.77
CA ARG A 89 -21.55 9.17 -4.07
C ARG A 89 -22.84 9.50 -3.30
N ARG A 90 -23.75 10.24 -3.95
CA ARG A 90 -25.16 10.31 -3.56
C ARG A 90 -25.75 8.93 -3.80
N GLU A 91 -26.09 8.23 -2.73
CA GLU A 91 -26.92 7.03 -2.80
C GLU A 91 -28.38 7.49 -2.90
N HIS A 92 -29.09 6.91 -3.88
CA HIS A 92 -30.55 6.94 -4.02
C HIS A 92 -31.12 5.65 -3.45
#